data_AF-A0A3M2B301-F1
#
_entry.id   AF-A0A3M2B301-F1
#
_cell.length_a   1.000
_cell.length_b   1.000
_cell.length_c   1.000
_cell.angle_alpha   90.00
_cell.angle_beta   90.00
_cell.angle_gamma   90.00
#
_symmetry.space_group_name_H-M   'P 1'
#
loop_
_entity.id
_entity.type
_entity.pdbx_description
1 polymer ?
#
loop_
_entity_poly.entity_id
_entity_poly.type
_entity_poly.pdbx_seq_one_letter_code
_entity_poly.pdbx_strand_id
1 'polypeptide(L)'
;MISPIDLLVLVLQVIVIILIINVVFSWIRFAGGRVPRYNPIVRFIDRVSDAILLPIRQLQDRLFRSAGLGYMPIDFSPLIAIIIIQFLIHMLRGLS
;
A
#
# COMPACT_ATOMS: atom_id res chain seq x y z
N MET A 1 11.08 -11.53 -25.46
CA MET A 1 11.57 -12.22 -24.25
C MET A 1 11.22 -11.33 -23.07
N ILE A 2 10.71 -11.88 -21.96
CA ILE A 2 10.38 -11.06 -20.78
C ILE A 2 11.70 -10.60 -20.17
N SER A 3 11.92 -9.29 -20.09
CA SER A 3 13.14 -8.75 -19.48
C SER A 3 13.05 -8.87 -17.94
N PRO A 4 14.19 -8.92 -17.23
CA PRO A 4 14.18 -8.86 -15.76
C PRO A 4 13.46 -7.62 -15.22
N ILE A 5 13.49 -6.51 -15.97
CA ILE A 5 12.79 -5.27 -15.63
C ILE A 5 11.28 -5.47 -15.69
N ASP A 6 10.77 -6.15 -16.72
CA ASP A 6 9.35 -6.48 -16.86
C ASP A 6 8.84 -7.33 -15.70
N LEU A 7 9.65 -8.30 -15.24
CA LEU A 7 9.32 -9.11 -14.06
C LEU A 7 9.22 -8.26 -12.80
N LEU A 8 10.14 -7.31 -12.62
CA LEU A 8 10.13 -6.43 -11.45
C LEU A 8 8.93 -5.48 -11.49
N VAL A 9 8.61 -4.92 -12.67
CA VAL A 9 7.41 -4.11 -12.88
C VAL A 9 6.15 -4.92 -12.56
N LEU A 10 6.07 -6.18 -13.01
CA LEU A 10 4.94 -7.06 -12.71
C LEU A 10 4.76 -7.26 -11.19
N VAL A 11 5.85 -7.51 -10.46
CA VAL A 11 5.81 -7.65 -8.99
C VAL A 11 5.31 -6.36 -8.33
N LEU A 12 5.80 -5.20 -8.75
CA LEU A 12 5.33 -3.91 -8.23
C LEU A 12 3.84 -3.68 -8.52
N GLN A 13 3.36 -4.06 -9.70
CA GLN A 13 1.93 -3.99 -10.03
C GLN A 13 1.08 -4.90 -9.14
N VAL A 14 1.53 -6.13 -8.88
CA VAL A 14 0.84 -7.03 -7.95
C VAL A 14 0.75 -6.42 -6.55
N ILE A 15 1.83 -5.78 -6.08
CA ILE A 15 1.83 -5.08 -4.79
C ILE A 15 0.78 -3.96 -4.78
N VAL A 16 0.70 -3.14 -5.85
CA VAL A 16 -0.32 -2.08 -5.96
C VAL A 16 -1.74 -2.67 -5.85
N ILE A 17 -1.99 -3.79 -6.52
CA ILE A 17 -3.29 -4.48 -6.43
C ILE A 17 -3.59 -4.92 -5.00
N ILE A 18 -2.61 -5.52 -4.29
CA ILE A 18 -2.75 -5.92 -2.89
C ILE A 18 -3.11 -4.73 -2.00
N LEU A 19 -2.42 -3.60 -2.17
CA LEU A 19 -2.70 -2.37 -1.43
C LEU A 19 -4.12 -1.84 -1.71
N ILE A 20 -4.56 -1.84 -2.97
CA ILE A 20 -5.92 -1.44 -3.34
C ILE A 20 -6.95 -2.35 -2.66
N ILE A 21 -6.74 -3.68 -2.68
CA ILE A 21 -7.64 -4.62 -2.02
C ILE A 21 -7.70 -4.36 -0.51
N ASN A 22 -6.57 -4.07 0.14
CA ASN A 22 -6.54 -3.74 1.56
C ASN A 22 -7.30 -2.43 1.87
N VAL A 23 -7.21 -1.41 1.00
CA VAL A 23 -8.01 -0.18 1.11
C VAL A 23 -9.51 -0.49 0.98
N VAL A 24 -9.89 -1.32 0.01
CA VAL A 24 -11.29 -1.77 -0.14
C VAL A 24 -11.76 -2.52 1.10
N PHE A 25 -10.94 -3.40 1.67
CA PHE A 25 -11.25 -4.06 2.95
C PHE A 25 -11.43 -3.05 4.08
N SER A 26 -10.63 -1.99 4.12
CA SER A 26 -10.79 -0.90 5.08
C SER A 26 -12.15 -0.22 4.95
N TRP A 27 -12.57 0.11 3.73
CA TRP A 27 -13.87 0.71 3.46
C TRP A 27 -15.03 -0.22 3.80
N ILE A 28 -14.94 -1.50 3.46
CA ILE A 28 -15.95 -2.50 3.83
C ILE A 28 -16.10 -2.56 5.36
N ARG A 29 -14.98 -2.59 6.10
CA ARG A 29 -15.01 -2.57 7.57
C ARG A 29 -15.62 -1.29 8.12
N PHE A 30 -15.31 -0.14 7.51
CA PHE A 30 -15.85 1.16 7.91
C PHE A 30 -17.36 1.27 7.64
N ALA A 31 -17.84 0.69 6.54
CA ALA A 31 -19.25 0.63 6.17
C ALA A 31 -20.07 -0.39 6.99
N GLY A 32 -19.49 -1.02 8.02
CA GLY A 32 -20.15 -2.02 8.86
C GLY A 32 -20.13 -3.45 8.30
N GLY A 33 -19.45 -3.66 7.17
CA GLY A 33 -19.24 -4.98 6.58
C GLY A 33 -18.24 -5.83 7.35
N ARG A 34 -18.40 -7.16 7.28
CA ARG A 34 -17.48 -8.12 7.92
C ARG A 34 -16.51 -8.67 6.89
N VAL A 35 -15.22 -8.35 7.04
CA VAL A 35 -14.14 -9.01 6.29
C VAL A 35 -13.63 -10.20 7.10
N PRO A 36 -13.67 -11.44 6.57
CA PRO A 36 -13.31 -12.65 7.31
C PRO A 36 -11.80 -12.72 7.59
N ARG A 37 -11.38 -12.24 8.78
CA ARG A 37 -9.98 -12.21 9.23
C ARG A 37 -9.34 -13.60 9.41
N TYR A 38 -10.13 -14.66 9.47
CA TYR A 38 -9.65 -16.04 9.57
C TYR A 38 -9.20 -16.60 8.21
N ASN A 39 -9.63 -16.00 7.09
CA ASN A 39 -9.23 -16.45 5.76
C ASN A 39 -7.71 -16.21 5.57
N PRO A 40 -6.92 -17.26 5.24
CA PRO A 40 -5.48 -17.12 5.05
C PRO A 40 -5.11 -16.10 3.96
N ILE A 41 -5.94 -15.92 2.93
CA ILE A 41 -5.73 -14.96 1.85
C ILE A 41 -5.83 -13.53 2.36
N VAL A 42 -6.87 -13.23 3.14
CA VAL A 42 -7.05 -11.90 3.76
C VAL A 42 -5.88 -11.58 4.69
N ARG A 43 -5.46 -12.55 5.52
CA ARG A 43 -4.29 -12.38 6.40
C ARG A 43 -2.97 -12.21 5.65
N PHE A 44 -2.86 -12.79 4.46
CA PHE A 44 -1.70 -12.59 3.60
C PHE A 44 -1.69 -11.17 3.03
N ILE A 45 -2.82 -10.72 2.46
CA ILE A 45 -3.00 -9.36 1.95
C ILE A 45 -2.73 -8.31 3.03
N ASP A 46 -3.30 -8.51 4.22
CA ASP A 46 -3.11 -7.60 5.36
C ASP A 46 -1.63 -7.59 5.79
N ARG A 47 -0.95 -8.74 5.89
CA ARG A 47 0.48 -8.79 6.25
C ARG A 47 1.40 -8.13 5.23
N VAL A 48 1.17 -8.37 3.94
CA VAL A 48 1.98 -7.76 2.87
C VAL A 48 1.74 -6.26 2.83
N SER A 49 0.48 -5.84 2.95
CA SER A 49 0.11 -4.42 3.05
C SER A 49 0.78 -3.78 4.26
N ASP A 50 0.63 -4.35 5.45
CA ASP A 50 1.20 -3.82 6.69
C ASP A 50 2.72 -3.68 6.61
N ALA A 51 3.43 -4.66 6.04
CA ALA A 51 4.88 -4.60 5.88
C ALA A 51 5.34 -3.39 5.03
N ILE A 52 4.54 -2.99 4.04
CA ILE A 52 4.82 -1.87 3.15
C ILE A 52 4.32 -0.55 3.76
N LEU A 53 3.15 -0.57 4.38
CA LEU A 53 2.48 0.60 4.92
C LEU A 53 3.06 1.06 6.25
N LEU A 54 3.54 0.16 7.11
CA LEU A 54 4.16 0.50 8.40
C LEU A 54 5.26 1.56 8.32
N PRO A 55 6.31 1.40 7.48
CA PRO A 55 7.36 2.41 7.39
C PRO A 55 6.83 3.75 6.85
N ILE A 56 5.89 3.70 5.89
CA ILE A 56 5.28 4.90 5.31
C ILE A 56 4.42 5.63 6.34
N ARG A 57 3.63 4.89 7.12
CA ARG A 57 2.81 5.40 8.20
C ARG A 57 3.64 6.00 9.32
N GLN A 58 4.74 5.35 9.69
CA GLN A 58 5.68 5.91 10.67
C GLN A 58 6.31 7.22 10.17
N LEU A 59 6.67 7.30 8.89
CA LEU A 59 7.18 8.52 8.30
C LEU A 59 6.11 9.62 8.28
N GLN A 60 4.90 9.29 7.84
CA GLN A 60 3.75 10.19 7.84
C GLN A 60 3.48 10.76 9.24
N ASP A 61 3.41 9.91 10.26
CA ASP A 61 3.13 10.31 11.64
C ASP A 61 4.24 11.17 12.24
N ARG A 62 5.50 10.99 11.81
CA ARG A 62 6.63 11.85 12.19
C ARG A 62 6.51 13.23 11.53
N LEU A 63 6.20 13.26 10.23
CA LEU A 63 6.05 14.50 9.48
C LEU A 63 4.89 15.35 10.02
N PHE A 64 3.71 14.74 10.26
CA PHE A 64 2.57 15.47 10.81
C PHE A 64 2.83 16.02 12.21
N ARG A 65 3.43 15.21 13.10
CA ARG A 65 3.86 15.69 14.43
C ARG A 65 4.82 16.86 14.34
N SER A 66 5.79 16.81 13.43
CA SER A 66 6.74 17.91 13.24
C SER A 66 6.10 19.19 12.67
N ALA A 67 5.01 19.05 11.91
CA ALA A 67 4.24 20.16 11.36
C ALA A 67 3.23 20.78 12.34
N GLY A 68 3.18 20.31 13.59
CA GLY A 68 2.20 20.75 14.59
C GLY A 68 0.77 20.26 14.33
N LEU A 69 0.58 19.39 13.33
CA LEU A 69 -0.67 18.71 13.09
C LEU A 69 -0.72 17.50 14.05
N GLY A 70 -1.70 17.50 14.95
CA GLY A 70 -1.90 16.40 15.90
C GLY A 70 -2.18 15.05 15.22
N TYR A 71 -2.54 14.04 16.01
CA TYR A 71 -2.89 12.73 15.49
C TYR A 71 -4.08 12.83 14.52
N MET A 72 -3.85 12.54 13.24
CA MET A 72 -4.90 12.52 12.23
C MET A 72 -5.52 11.11 12.18
N PRO A 73 -6.85 10.97 12.30
CA PRO A 73 -7.49 9.65 12.28
C PRO A 73 -7.51 9.01 10.88
N ILE A 74 -7.13 9.76 9.84
CA ILE A 74 -7.13 9.31 8.45
C ILE A 74 -5.74 8.78 8.09
N ASP A 75 -5.70 7.52 7.67
CA ASP A 75 -4.47 6.85 7.24
C ASP A 75 -4.28 7.03 5.72
N PHE A 76 -3.42 7.98 5.32
CA PHE A 76 -3.06 8.22 3.93
C PHE A 76 -1.90 7.33 3.45
N SER A 77 -1.34 6.48 4.31
CA SER A 77 -0.21 5.63 3.95
C SER A 77 -0.46 4.75 2.71
N PRO A 78 -1.66 4.19 2.45
CA PRO A 78 -1.90 3.44 1.22
C PRO A 78 -1.81 4.29 -0.04
N LEU A 79 -2.30 5.52 0.01
CA LEU A 79 -2.23 6.44 -1.12
C LEU A 79 -0.77 6.82 -1.41
N ILE A 80 -0.01 7.17 -0.36
CA ILE A 80 1.41 7.50 -0.47
C ILE A 80 2.19 6.31 -1.05
N ALA A 81 1.93 5.09 -0.56
CA ALA A 81 2.56 3.87 -1.06
C ALA A 81 2.28 3.64 -2.55
N ILE A 82 1.02 3.78 -2.97
CA ILE A 82 0.64 3.62 -4.38
C ILE A 82 1.36 4.67 -5.25
N ILE A 83 1.42 5.94 -4.82
CA ILE A 83 2.12 6.99 -5.58
C ILE A 83 3.61 6.67 -5.74
N ILE A 84 4.28 6.24 -4.66
CA ILE A 84 5.71 5.88 -4.69
C ILE A 84 5.94 4.70 -5.64
N ILE A 85 5.11 3.65 -5.56
CA ILE A 85 5.27 2.48 -6.41
C ILE A 85 5.01 2.81 -7.89
N GLN A 86 3.99 3.64 -8.17
CA GLN A 86 3.70 4.08 -9.54
C GLN A 86 4.85 4.92 -10.13
N PHE A 87 5.47 5.77 -9.32
CA PHE A 87 6.67 6.51 -9.70
C PHE A 87 7.83 5.55 -10.04
N LEU A 88 8.07 4.54 -9.19
CA LEU A 88 9.09 3.53 -9.46
C LEU A 88 8.82 2.74 -10.75
N ILE A 89 7.57 2.32 -10.99
CA ILE A 89 7.18 1.63 -12.23
C ILE A 89 7.44 2.53 -13.44
N HIS A 90 7.09 3.81 -13.37
CA HIS A 90 7.31 4.74 -14.47
C HIS A 90 8.80 4.91 -14.79
N MET A 91 9.64 5.08 -13.75
CA MET A 91 11.09 5.15 -13.91
C MET A 91 11.67 3.87 -14.52
N LEU A 92 11.25 2.70 -14.03
CA LEU A 92 11.74 1.40 -14.52
C LEU A 92 11.37 1.16 -15.99
N ARG A 93 10.15 1.54 -16.40
CA ARG A 93 9.71 1.45 -17.80
C ARG A 93 10.41 2.45 -18.72
N GLY A 94 10.92 3.56 -18.17
CA GLY A 94 11.76 4.48 -18.93
C GLY A 94 13.17 3.92 -19.20
N LEU A 95 13.58 2.87 -18.47
CA LEU A 95 14.89 2.23 -18.59
C LEU A 95 14.87 0.93 -19.42
N SER A 96 13.68 0.42 -19.78
CA SER A 96 13.46 -0.76 -20.62
C SER A 96 13.31 -0.40 -22.10
#